data_AF-A0A163TBL8-F1
#
_entry.id   AF-A0A163TBL8-F1
#
_cell.length_a   1.000
_cell.length_b   1.000
_cell.length_c   1.000
_cell.angle_alpha   90.00
_cell.angle_beta   90.00
_cell.angle_gamma   90.00
#
_symmetry.space_group_name_H-M   'P 1'
#
loop_
_entity.id
_entity.type
_entity.pdbx_description
1 polymer ?
#
loop_
_entity_poly.entity_id
_entity_poly.type
_entity_poly.pdbx_seq_one_letter_code
_entity_poly.pdbx_strand_id
1 'polypeptide(L)'
;MVSYSSFTTRLARVSSAFLFAFVSIFSTIDGGPVASAAVDGEAIAGVMPVYGTSPKQTSHTGAFSEQIDFEIPEQRGLEPKLGLRYMSSDLDSYGMASLLGAGWRLTGTSSIERATARRAVPRFNNQDIWLLDGQELVPCPSSQSSTNVTVPPGCAAGGTHSTWVESYQRIKLDITTNTWTITARNGLKFVYKPVSEFTSYDQSNDVELRITNEYRYLISEKIDTLGKAVHYSYECEELVACRPSKVSYDAGEVDFFYESRPDVVSYATGLSIAKVSNRLSYVLVKSAGVLRRAYVISYAESSATGRSLVTSLQEIGSDAKFEGGRLVSGTRMPAYAFQYVQVDPFPVRVADGLDIEGLYEQLYGNRYLRPPEEFFAFGDFGNDRQLRVIVGIDGTVITGEDPPRVFYTAPNHVYFLKDNHSHRKSINLYWDNSSNPEIKAKFIADFDGDGLDDFISTKRSGQLTGQYYSGSTQQSWSNVSATDIPKDVNGDGLADAVNITYGAVNGSPGPNFVARLSNGADAFEPKSLI
;
A
#
# COMPACT_ATOMS: atom_id res chain seq x y z
N MET A 1 -47.70 -21.25 15.48
CA MET A 1 -48.55 -22.22 16.20
C MET A 1 -47.62 -22.96 17.16
N VAL A 2 -47.56 -22.64 18.46
CA VAL A 2 -48.55 -23.01 19.52
C VAL A 2 -48.63 -24.56 19.54
N SER A 3 -48.29 -25.34 20.59
CA SER A 3 -48.15 -25.05 22.03
C SER A 3 -47.85 -26.35 22.84
N TYR A 4 -46.98 -26.25 23.86
CA TYR A 4 -47.01 -26.86 25.23
C TYR A 4 -47.01 -28.41 25.40
N SER A 5 -46.50 -29.08 26.45
CA SER A 5 -46.27 -28.84 27.91
C SER A 5 -45.38 -30.01 28.43
N SER A 6 -44.29 -29.87 29.20
CA SER A 6 -44.07 -29.58 30.64
C SER A 6 -44.47 -30.68 31.67
N PHE A 7 -43.50 -31.05 32.54
CA PHE A 7 -43.53 -31.55 33.97
C PHE A 7 -42.76 -32.87 34.22
N THR A 8 -42.03 -33.16 35.31
CA THR A 8 -41.22 -32.47 36.36
C THR A 8 -40.52 -33.54 37.23
N THR A 9 -39.31 -33.23 37.75
CA THR A 9 -38.68 -33.63 39.06
C THR A 9 -38.48 -35.08 39.53
N ARG A 10 -37.23 -35.46 39.87
CA ARG A 10 -36.61 -35.59 41.23
C ARG A 10 -35.20 -36.26 41.09
N LEU A 11 -34.08 -35.61 41.40
CA LEU A 11 -33.36 -35.46 42.69
C LEU A 11 -32.86 -36.77 43.35
N ALA A 12 -31.53 -36.97 43.37
CA ALA A 12 -30.77 -37.56 44.47
C ALA A 12 -29.31 -37.05 44.48
N ARG A 13 -28.85 -36.58 45.64
CA ARG A 13 -27.54 -36.01 45.99
C ARG A 13 -26.67 -37.04 46.71
N VAL A 14 -25.33 -36.95 46.58
CA VAL A 14 -24.30 -37.16 47.63
C VAL A 14 -23.05 -36.36 47.17
N SER A 15 -22.73 -35.15 47.66
CA SER A 15 -22.06 -34.74 48.93
C SER A 15 -20.66 -35.32 49.19
N SER A 16 -19.62 -34.50 49.06
CA SER A 16 -18.69 -34.17 50.16
C SER A 16 -17.81 -32.96 49.80
N ALA A 17 -17.75 -32.02 50.74
CA ALA A 17 -17.07 -30.73 50.69
C ALA A 17 -15.85 -30.74 51.61
N PHE A 18 -14.88 -29.86 51.38
CA PHE A 18 -14.09 -29.25 52.45
C PHE A 18 -13.89 -27.75 52.16
N LEU A 19 -14.19 -26.96 53.20
CA LEU A 19 -14.35 -25.51 53.30
C LEU A 19 -13.12 -24.97 54.08
N PHE A 20 -12.62 -23.75 53.84
CA PHE A 20 -12.80 -22.51 54.64
C PHE A 20 -11.60 -21.61 54.26
N ALA A 21 -11.59 -20.28 54.29
CA ALA A 21 -12.59 -19.21 54.32
C ALA A 21 -11.80 -17.90 54.14
N PHE A 22 -12.32 -16.95 53.37
CA PHE A 22 -11.82 -15.58 53.34
C PHE A 22 -12.89 -14.69 53.99
N VAL A 23 -12.49 -13.98 55.05
CA VAL A 23 -13.30 -12.95 55.71
C VAL A 23 -13.01 -11.62 55.03
N SER A 24 -14.05 -10.97 54.53
CA SER A 24 -14.02 -9.58 54.07
C SER A 24 -14.61 -8.67 55.17
N ILE A 25 -13.93 -7.55 55.47
CA ILE A 25 -14.50 -6.41 56.20
C ILE A 25 -14.10 -5.12 55.43
N PHE A 26 -15.11 -4.32 55.05
CA PHE A 26 -15.05 -2.93 54.54
C PHE A 26 -14.49 -1.99 55.66
N SER A 27 -13.86 -0.82 55.46
CA SER A 27 -14.23 0.35 54.65
C SER A 27 -13.18 1.49 54.79
N THR A 28 -13.13 2.37 53.78
CA THR A 28 -12.89 3.84 53.73
C THR A 28 -11.51 4.51 53.84
N ILE A 29 -11.08 5.05 52.67
CA ILE A 29 -10.69 6.43 52.26
C ILE A 29 -9.46 7.16 52.89
N ASP A 30 -8.62 7.63 51.96
CA ASP A 30 -7.67 8.77 51.86
C ASP A 30 -6.27 8.78 52.52
N GLY A 31 -5.29 9.05 51.63
CA GLY A 31 -4.38 10.18 51.81
C GLY A 31 -2.86 9.91 51.78
N GLY A 32 -2.23 10.13 50.63
CA GLY A 32 -0.82 10.61 50.57
C GLY A 32 0.19 9.75 49.82
N PRO A 33 1.09 10.34 48.99
CA PRO A 33 1.96 9.61 48.08
C PRO A 33 3.24 9.15 48.79
N VAL A 34 3.70 7.94 48.51
CA VAL A 34 5.05 7.50 48.91
C VAL A 34 5.83 7.11 47.67
N ALA A 35 6.97 7.78 47.52
CA ALA A 35 7.91 7.69 46.42
C ALA A 35 8.40 6.25 46.17
N SER A 36 8.59 5.95 44.89
CA SER A 36 9.24 4.74 44.38
C SER A 36 10.65 4.63 44.93
N ALA A 37 10.90 3.60 45.75
CA ALA A 37 12.24 3.12 46.06
C ALA A 37 12.49 1.87 45.22
N ALA A 38 13.55 1.93 44.42
CA ALA A 38 14.07 0.81 43.65
C ALA A 38 14.41 -0.36 44.57
N VAL A 39 13.97 -1.56 44.20
CA VAL A 39 14.44 -2.82 44.79
C VAL A 39 15.23 -3.53 43.69
N ASP A 40 16.54 -3.59 43.89
CA ASP A 40 17.45 -4.46 43.15
C ASP A 40 17.01 -5.91 43.31
N GLY A 41 16.68 -6.55 42.18
CA GLY A 41 16.37 -7.97 42.07
C GLY A 41 17.49 -8.68 41.32
N GLU A 42 18.13 -9.63 41.99
CA GLU A 42 19.29 -10.42 41.57
C GLU A 42 19.16 -11.03 40.16
N ALA A 43 20.27 -10.94 39.43
CA ALA A 43 20.47 -11.54 38.12
C ALA A 43 20.44 -13.07 38.19
N ILE A 44 19.39 -13.67 37.61
CA ILE A 44 19.40 -15.08 37.22
C ILE A 44 20.13 -15.14 35.87
N ALA A 45 21.30 -15.80 35.85
CA ALA A 45 22.09 -16.03 34.65
C ALA A 45 21.33 -16.98 33.68
N GLY A 46 20.45 -16.40 32.87
CA GLY A 46 19.82 -17.02 31.71
C GLY A 46 20.44 -16.47 30.44
N VAL A 47 20.95 -17.37 29.60
CA VAL A 47 21.47 -17.16 28.24
C VAL A 47 20.92 -15.90 27.58
N MET A 48 21.72 -14.84 27.49
CA MET A 48 21.37 -13.70 26.64
C MET A 48 21.44 -14.15 25.19
N PRO A 49 20.37 -14.03 24.38
CA PRO A 49 20.51 -14.16 22.95
C PRO A 49 21.51 -13.10 22.50
N VAL A 50 22.56 -13.52 21.81
CA VAL A 50 23.46 -12.62 21.11
C VAL A 50 22.62 -11.94 20.04
N TYR A 51 22.07 -10.76 20.37
CA TYR A 51 21.53 -9.85 19.37
C TYR A 51 22.71 -9.40 18.52
N GLY A 52 22.94 -10.10 17.40
CA GLY A 52 23.68 -9.51 16.31
C GLY A 52 22.96 -8.22 15.95
N THR A 53 23.56 -7.07 16.26
CA THR A 53 23.08 -5.79 15.78
C THR A 53 23.23 -5.81 14.27
N SER A 54 22.17 -6.20 13.56
CA SER A 54 22.12 -6.04 12.12
C SER A 54 22.27 -4.54 11.82
N PRO A 55 23.13 -4.14 10.87
CA PRO A 55 23.39 -2.73 10.63
C PRO A 55 22.09 -2.05 10.19
N LYS A 56 21.51 -1.28 11.12
CA LYS A 56 20.37 -0.41 10.88
C LYS A 56 20.70 0.51 9.70
N GLN A 57 20.17 0.21 8.53
CA GLN A 57 20.27 1.10 7.37
C GLN A 57 18.97 1.88 7.27
N THR A 58 19.01 3.13 7.76
CA THR A 58 18.02 4.12 7.36
C THR A 58 18.34 4.52 5.94
N SER A 59 17.39 4.30 5.02
CA SER A 59 17.53 4.79 3.65
C SER A 59 17.57 6.33 3.66
N HIS A 60 18.03 6.91 2.55
CA HIS A 60 17.90 8.35 2.28
C HIS A 60 16.45 8.86 2.32
N THR A 61 15.46 7.97 2.31
CA THR A 61 14.03 8.28 2.43
C THR A 61 13.52 8.23 3.87
N GLY A 62 14.38 7.98 4.86
CA GLY A 62 14.00 7.82 6.26
C GLY A 62 13.30 6.50 6.58
N ALA A 63 13.16 5.61 5.61
CA ALA A 63 12.58 4.29 5.81
C ALA A 63 13.59 3.38 6.53
N PHE A 64 13.10 2.61 7.50
CA PHE A 64 13.88 1.52 8.08
C PHE A 64 13.99 0.41 7.04
N SER A 65 15.21 -0.09 6.83
CA SER A 65 15.46 -1.20 5.91
C SER A 65 16.36 -2.25 6.52
N GLU A 66 16.11 -3.50 6.15
CA GLU A 66 16.85 -4.69 6.57
C GLU A 66 16.92 -5.65 5.37
N GLN A 67 18.03 -6.32 5.16
CA GLN A 67 18.16 -7.34 4.11
C GLN A 67 18.94 -8.53 4.62
N ILE A 68 18.40 -9.73 4.38
CA ILE A 68 19.03 -11.00 4.72
C ILE A 68 19.12 -11.83 3.45
N ASP A 69 20.34 -12.03 2.98
CA ASP A 69 20.62 -12.79 1.78
C ASP A 69 20.60 -14.30 2.07
N PHE A 70 20.12 -15.08 1.11
CA PHE A 70 20.29 -16.53 1.12
C PHE A 70 21.71 -16.86 0.70
N GLU A 71 22.32 -17.85 1.33
CA GLU A 71 23.62 -18.36 0.91
C GLU A 71 23.43 -19.28 -0.32
N ILE A 72 23.61 -18.68 -1.49
CA ILE A 72 23.45 -19.31 -2.80
C ILE A 72 24.82 -19.75 -3.36
N PRO A 73 24.93 -20.95 -3.96
CA PRO A 73 26.16 -21.37 -4.64
C PRO A 73 26.69 -20.33 -5.64
N GLU A 74 27.95 -19.93 -5.47
CA GLU A 74 28.57 -18.92 -6.31
C GLU A 74 28.81 -19.40 -7.74
N GLN A 75 28.60 -18.51 -8.71
CA GLN A 75 28.94 -18.70 -10.13
C GLN A 75 29.66 -17.45 -10.66
N ARG A 76 30.80 -17.11 -10.04
CA ARG A 76 31.70 -16.05 -10.51
C ARG A 76 30.99 -14.70 -10.71
N GLY A 77 30.03 -14.35 -9.84
CA GLY A 77 29.25 -13.12 -9.90
C GLY A 77 27.98 -13.20 -10.75
N LEU A 78 27.72 -14.35 -11.40
CA LEU A 78 26.47 -14.58 -12.12
C LEU A 78 25.35 -15.07 -11.20
N GLU A 79 25.66 -15.64 -10.04
CA GLU A 79 24.68 -16.15 -9.08
C GLU A 79 23.57 -15.11 -8.77
N PRO A 80 22.32 -15.56 -8.56
CA PRO A 80 21.22 -14.67 -8.24
C PRO A 80 21.34 -14.19 -6.78
N LYS A 81 21.15 -12.89 -6.56
CA LYS A 81 21.19 -12.27 -5.22
C LYS A 81 19.82 -12.39 -4.55
N LEU A 82 19.47 -13.63 -4.16
CA LEU A 82 18.19 -13.97 -3.54
C LEU A 82 18.25 -13.81 -2.01
N GLY A 83 17.13 -13.47 -1.41
CA GLY A 83 17.02 -13.18 0.02
C GLY A 83 15.71 -12.48 0.35
N LEU A 84 15.59 -12.00 1.59
CA LEU A 84 14.44 -11.23 2.05
C LEU A 84 14.88 -9.80 2.37
N ARG A 85 14.12 -8.82 1.90
CA ARG A 85 14.31 -7.41 2.26
C ARG A 85 13.07 -6.87 2.92
N TYR A 86 13.25 -6.20 4.06
CA TYR A 86 12.25 -5.38 4.70
C TYR A 86 12.46 -3.91 4.36
N MET A 87 11.38 -3.19 4.08
CA MET A 87 11.34 -1.72 4.05
C MET A 87 10.07 -1.24 4.72
N SER A 88 10.17 -0.32 5.68
CA SER A 88 9.00 0.21 6.39
C SER A 88 8.06 1.00 5.46
N SER A 89 8.57 1.57 4.37
CA SER A 89 7.75 2.22 3.34
C SER A 89 6.93 1.25 2.49
N ASP A 90 7.22 -0.05 2.55
CA ASP A 90 6.49 -1.09 1.83
C ASP A 90 5.35 -1.70 2.65
N LEU A 91 5.09 -1.18 3.86
CA LEU A 91 4.02 -1.67 4.71
C LEU A 91 2.70 -1.67 3.95
N ASP A 92 2.28 -0.56 3.37
CA ASP A 92 0.98 -0.43 2.68
C ASP A 92 1.02 -0.83 1.19
N SER A 93 2.11 -1.45 0.74
CA SER A 93 2.23 -1.92 -0.63
C SER A 93 1.48 -3.24 -0.84
N TYR A 94 0.50 -3.22 -1.75
CA TYR A 94 -0.22 -4.39 -2.25
C TYR A 94 0.10 -4.60 -3.73
N GLY A 95 0.50 -5.81 -4.07
CA GLY A 95 0.80 -6.17 -5.46
C GLY A 95 1.43 -7.55 -5.56
N MET A 96 1.92 -7.88 -6.75
CA MET A 96 2.58 -9.16 -7.01
C MET A 96 3.85 -9.36 -6.17
N ALA A 97 4.54 -8.29 -5.81
CA ALA A 97 5.72 -8.36 -4.95
C ALA A 97 5.40 -8.75 -3.50
N SER A 98 4.13 -8.71 -3.08
CA SER A 98 3.65 -9.03 -1.73
C SER A 98 3.61 -10.56 -1.48
N LEU A 99 4.65 -11.29 -1.86
CA LEU A 99 4.79 -12.76 -1.69
C LEU A 99 5.10 -13.18 -0.24
N LEU A 100 5.26 -12.23 0.66
CA LEU A 100 5.63 -12.44 2.06
C LEU A 100 4.61 -11.68 2.95
N GLY A 101 5.04 -11.29 4.15
CA GLY A 101 4.29 -10.40 5.03
C GLY A 101 4.46 -8.91 4.70
N ALA A 102 3.70 -8.05 5.37
CA ALA A 102 3.75 -6.60 5.19
C ALA A 102 5.19 -6.06 5.35
N GLY A 103 5.61 -5.20 4.41
CA GLY A 103 6.95 -4.61 4.37
C GLY A 103 8.07 -5.53 3.85
N TRP A 104 7.82 -6.83 3.66
CA TRP A 104 8.82 -7.78 3.16
C TRP A 104 8.66 -8.08 1.68
N ARG A 105 9.79 -8.15 0.97
CA ARG A 105 9.88 -8.56 -0.44
C ARG A 105 10.99 -9.57 -0.64
N LEU A 106 10.81 -10.45 -1.62
CA LEU A 106 11.86 -11.35 -2.11
C LEU A 106 12.84 -10.53 -2.96
N THR A 107 14.14 -10.66 -2.69
CA THR A 107 15.20 -10.03 -3.50
C THR A 107 15.65 -10.95 -4.62
N GLY A 108 16.33 -10.39 -5.62
CA GLY A 108 16.89 -11.12 -6.75
C GLY A 108 15.89 -11.49 -7.86
N THR A 109 14.64 -11.07 -7.73
CA THR A 109 13.67 -11.00 -8.82
C THR A 109 13.63 -9.58 -9.40
N SER A 110 13.19 -9.44 -10.65
CA SER A 110 13.02 -8.15 -11.31
C SER A 110 11.86 -8.23 -12.31
N SER A 111 11.16 -7.13 -12.53
CA SER A 111 10.06 -7.05 -13.49
C SER A 111 10.01 -5.71 -14.21
N ILE A 112 9.40 -5.73 -15.40
CA ILE A 112 8.95 -4.55 -16.12
C ILE A 112 7.43 -4.55 -16.10
N GLU A 113 6.81 -3.47 -15.62
CA GLU A 113 5.37 -3.34 -15.46
C GLU A 113 4.84 -2.14 -16.24
N ARG A 114 3.65 -2.29 -16.81
CA ARG A 114 2.92 -1.20 -17.46
C ARG A 114 2.15 -0.40 -16.42
N ALA A 115 2.18 0.92 -16.53
CA ALA A 115 1.43 1.83 -15.66
C ALA A 115 0.96 3.06 -16.43
N THR A 116 0.06 3.86 -15.87
CA THR A 116 -0.21 5.21 -16.42
C THR A 116 0.99 6.12 -16.20
N ALA A 117 1.05 7.27 -16.88
CA ALA A 117 2.06 8.30 -16.63
C ALA A 117 2.13 8.76 -15.15
N ARG A 118 1.02 8.62 -14.40
CA ARG A 118 0.95 8.90 -12.95
C ARG A 118 1.25 7.69 -12.07
N ARG A 119 1.75 6.61 -12.66
CA ARG A 119 2.14 5.34 -12.00
C ARG A 119 0.98 4.59 -11.35
N ALA A 120 -0.21 4.77 -11.90
CA ALA A 120 -1.42 4.07 -11.49
C ALA A 120 -1.72 2.88 -12.43
N VAL A 121 -2.90 2.25 -12.30
CA VAL A 121 -3.20 1.04 -13.09
C VAL A 121 -3.29 1.36 -14.59
N PRO A 122 -2.66 0.56 -15.47
CA PRO A 122 -2.53 0.92 -16.88
C PRO A 122 -3.87 0.95 -17.61
N ARG A 123 -3.97 1.82 -18.62
CA ARG A 123 -5.15 1.94 -19.50
C ARG A 123 -5.09 0.97 -20.70
N PHE A 124 -3.96 0.27 -20.84
CA PHE A 124 -3.61 -0.60 -21.94
C PHE A 124 -3.69 0.09 -23.30
N ASN A 125 -3.16 1.32 -23.38
CA ASN A 125 -3.05 2.10 -24.62
C ASN A 125 -1.66 2.75 -24.75
N ASN A 126 -1.45 3.55 -25.80
CA ASN A 126 -0.15 4.18 -26.10
C ASN A 126 0.24 5.35 -25.17
N GLN A 127 -0.61 5.72 -24.20
CA GLN A 127 -0.32 6.75 -23.19
C GLN A 127 0.29 6.15 -21.92
N ASP A 128 0.29 4.83 -21.79
CA ASP A 128 0.93 4.14 -20.68
C ASP A 128 2.46 4.21 -20.79
N ILE A 129 3.11 4.14 -19.63
CA ILE A 129 4.55 4.05 -19.46
C ILE A 129 4.96 2.65 -19.02
N TRP A 130 6.26 2.40 -19.03
CA TRP A 130 6.86 1.17 -18.52
C TRP A 130 7.73 1.46 -17.31
N LEU A 131 7.66 0.63 -16.28
CA LEU A 131 8.41 0.74 -15.04
C LEU A 131 9.30 -0.49 -14.89
N LEU A 132 10.62 -0.33 -14.92
CA LEU A 132 11.59 -1.35 -14.56
C LEU A 132 11.86 -1.28 -13.06
N ASP A 133 11.36 -2.25 -12.29
CA ASP A 133 11.48 -2.26 -10.82
C ASP A 133 11.05 -0.93 -10.17
N GLY A 134 10.02 -0.29 -10.73
CA GLY A 134 9.49 1.01 -10.31
C GLY A 134 10.17 2.24 -10.93
N GLN A 135 11.28 2.07 -11.67
CA GLN A 135 11.95 3.14 -12.41
C GLN A 135 11.35 3.29 -13.81
N GLU A 136 10.87 4.48 -14.13
CA GLU A 136 10.27 4.77 -15.43
C GLU A 136 11.25 4.58 -16.60
N LEU A 137 10.77 3.95 -17.66
CA LEU A 137 11.43 3.78 -18.93
C LEU A 137 10.86 4.79 -19.95
N VAL A 138 11.73 5.66 -20.42
CA VAL A 138 11.42 6.69 -21.41
C VAL A 138 11.79 6.19 -22.80
N PRO A 139 10.90 6.26 -23.80
CA PRO A 139 11.21 5.92 -25.18
C PRO A 139 12.40 6.72 -25.70
N CYS A 140 13.28 6.05 -26.46
CA CYS A 140 14.40 6.72 -27.11
C CYS A 140 13.88 7.79 -28.08
N PRO A 141 14.53 8.97 -28.16
CA PRO A 141 14.12 10.01 -29.11
C PRO A 141 14.21 9.45 -30.53
N SER A 142 13.19 9.70 -31.35
CA SER A 142 13.27 9.41 -32.77
C SER A 142 14.40 10.24 -33.37
N SER A 143 15.19 9.66 -34.27
CA SER A 143 16.37 10.25 -34.91
C SER A 143 16.08 11.50 -35.77
N GLN A 144 14.87 12.08 -35.67
CA GLN A 144 14.37 13.18 -36.48
C GLN A 144 14.07 14.47 -35.70
N SER A 145 14.25 14.49 -34.37
CA SER A 145 14.04 15.72 -33.61
C SER A 145 15.33 16.55 -33.53
N SER A 146 15.33 17.66 -34.28
CA SER A 146 16.18 18.86 -34.24
C SER A 146 17.50 18.82 -33.46
N THR A 147 18.57 19.27 -34.12
CA THR A 147 19.84 19.73 -33.56
C THR A 147 19.74 20.18 -32.09
N ASN A 148 20.42 19.47 -31.18
CA ASN A 148 20.51 19.66 -29.71
C ASN A 148 19.74 18.66 -28.81
N VAL A 149 19.30 17.50 -29.31
CA VAL A 149 18.87 16.41 -28.42
C VAL A 149 20.07 15.55 -28.02
N THR A 150 20.41 15.54 -26.72
CA THR A 150 21.37 14.58 -26.17
C THR A 150 20.72 13.20 -26.19
N VAL A 151 21.21 12.33 -27.06
CA VAL A 151 20.71 10.94 -27.14
C VAL A 151 21.29 10.14 -25.98
N PRO A 152 20.46 9.49 -25.14
CA PRO A 152 20.94 8.58 -24.09
C PRO A 152 21.94 7.55 -24.67
N PRO A 153 23.07 7.24 -24.01
CA PRO A 153 24.06 6.29 -24.54
C PRO A 153 23.46 4.92 -24.86
N GLY A 154 22.51 4.44 -24.04
CA GLY A 154 21.78 3.20 -24.30
C GLY A 154 20.97 3.23 -25.61
N CYS A 155 20.34 4.38 -25.91
CA CYS A 155 19.63 4.60 -27.17
C CYS A 155 20.58 4.62 -28.37
N ALA A 156 21.72 5.34 -28.26
CA ALA A 156 22.74 5.37 -29.29
C ALA A 156 23.34 3.98 -29.59
N ALA A 157 23.34 3.07 -28.62
CA ALA A 157 23.78 1.69 -28.75
C ALA A 157 22.72 0.72 -29.32
N GLY A 158 21.60 1.25 -29.84
CA GLY A 158 20.50 0.46 -30.43
C GLY A 158 19.43 0.03 -29.43
N GLY A 159 19.31 0.71 -28.29
CA GLY A 159 18.18 0.59 -27.38
C GLY A 159 16.91 1.26 -27.94
N THR A 160 15.76 0.87 -27.41
CA THR A 160 14.45 1.50 -27.71
C THR A 160 13.97 2.39 -26.56
N HIS A 161 14.51 2.18 -25.35
CA HIS A 161 14.18 2.92 -24.15
C HIS A 161 15.44 3.28 -23.36
N SER A 162 15.31 4.24 -22.46
CA SER A 162 16.28 4.59 -21.43
C SER A 162 15.55 4.75 -20.10
N THR A 163 16.24 4.69 -18.97
CA THR A 163 15.62 4.99 -17.68
C THR A 163 15.48 6.52 -17.50
N TRP A 164 14.41 6.98 -16.84
CA TRP A 164 14.17 8.41 -16.57
C TRP A 164 15.37 9.09 -15.89
N VAL A 165 15.94 8.41 -14.89
CA VAL A 165 17.28 8.71 -14.38
C VAL A 165 18.28 7.81 -15.11
N GLU A 166 19.20 8.40 -15.88
CA GLU A 166 20.12 7.67 -16.73
C GLU A 166 20.92 6.59 -15.97
N SER A 167 20.94 5.37 -16.52
CA SER A 167 21.58 4.18 -15.93
C SER A 167 22.76 3.64 -16.76
N TYR A 168 22.98 4.21 -17.95
CA TYR A 168 23.94 3.75 -18.97
C TYR A 168 23.71 2.31 -19.42
N GLN A 169 22.50 1.80 -19.25
CA GLN A 169 22.10 0.47 -19.72
C GLN A 169 21.49 0.60 -21.12
N ARG A 170 21.70 -0.41 -21.97
CA ARG A 170 20.97 -0.51 -23.24
C ARG A 170 19.69 -1.28 -22.99
N ILE A 171 18.55 -0.61 -23.07
CA ILE A 171 17.22 -1.21 -22.86
C ILE A 171 16.51 -1.30 -24.21
N LYS A 172 16.16 -2.52 -24.60
CA LYS A 172 15.54 -2.82 -25.90
C LYS A 172 14.27 -3.64 -25.70
N LEU A 173 13.15 -3.13 -26.20
CA LEU A 173 11.93 -3.90 -26.44
C LEU A 173 11.97 -4.38 -27.88
N ASP A 174 11.95 -5.70 -28.07
CA ASP A 174 11.75 -6.33 -29.36
C ASP A 174 10.27 -6.68 -29.51
N ILE A 175 9.54 -5.91 -30.30
CA ILE A 175 8.08 -6.07 -30.47
C ILE A 175 7.71 -7.35 -31.22
N THR A 176 8.60 -7.91 -32.02
CA THR A 176 8.32 -9.12 -32.81
C THR A 176 8.33 -10.36 -31.92
N THR A 177 9.24 -10.38 -30.95
CA THR A 177 9.34 -11.46 -29.96
C THR A 177 8.68 -11.12 -28.63
N ASN A 178 8.04 -9.95 -28.54
CA ASN A 178 7.48 -9.38 -27.31
C ASN A 178 8.43 -9.54 -26.11
N THR A 179 9.70 -9.19 -26.27
CA THR A 179 10.74 -9.47 -25.26
C THR A 179 11.52 -8.21 -24.94
N TRP A 180 11.73 -7.94 -23.66
CA TRP A 180 12.65 -6.90 -23.23
C TRP A 180 14.03 -7.49 -22.97
N THR A 181 15.06 -6.81 -23.46
CA THR A 181 16.46 -7.13 -23.16
C THR A 181 17.15 -5.90 -22.62
N ILE A 182 17.74 -6.06 -21.44
CA ILE A 182 18.55 -5.03 -20.78
C ILE A 182 20.00 -5.49 -20.80
N THR A 183 20.89 -4.70 -21.39
CA THR A 183 22.34 -4.94 -21.35
C THR A 183 22.98 -3.94 -20.39
N ALA A 184 23.55 -4.45 -19.29
CA ALA A 184 24.32 -3.65 -18.34
C ALA A 184 25.70 -3.28 -18.91
N ARG A 185 26.36 -2.31 -18.28
CA ARG A 185 27.69 -1.81 -18.69
C ARG A 185 28.78 -2.88 -18.74
N ASN A 186 28.66 -3.91 -17.90
CA ASN A 186 29.58 -5.04 -17.87
C ASN A 186 29.27 -6.12 -18.92
N GLY A 187 28.31 -5.88 -19.83
CA GLY A 187 27.89 -6.81 -20.88
C GLY A 187 26.91 -7.88 -20.42
N LEU A 188 26.57 -7.93 -19.14
CA LEU A 188 25.53 -8.82 -18.61
C LEU A 188 24.18 -8.48 -19.23
N LYS A 189 23.48 -9.49 -19.71
CA LYS A 189 22.14 -9.35 -20.31
C LYS A 189 21.09 -9.88 -19.35
N PHE A 190 20.01 -9.12 -19.20
CA PHE A 190 18.79 -9.55 -18.53
C PHE A 190 17.69 -9.63 -19.58
N VAL A 191 17.04 -10.78 -19.67
CA VAL A 191 15.94 -11.03 -20.60
C VAL A 191 14.66 -11.07 -19.78
N TYR A 192 13.64 -10.33 -20.22
CA TYR A 192 12.31 -10.32 -19.60
C TYR A 192 11.26 -10.71 -20.61
N LYS A 193 10.38 -11.60 -20.16
CA LYS A 193 9.34 -12.22 -20.98
C LYS A 193 7.95 -11.94 -20.40
N PRO A 194 6.92 -11.78 -21.24
CA PRO A 194 5.56 -11.54 -20.80
C PRO A 194 5.07 -12.73 -19.99
N VAL A 195 4.05 -12.52 -19.15
CA VAL A 195 3.46 -13.58 -18.33
C VAL A 195 2.96 -14.76 -19.17
N SER A 196 2.50 -14.51 -20.40
CA SER A 196 2.10 -15.54 -21.37
C SER A 196 3.17 -16.61 -21.66
N GLU A 197 4.45 -16.35 -21.39
CA GLU A 197 5.54 -17.32 -21.56
C GLU A 197 5.62 -18.34 -20.41
N PHE A 198 4.98 -18.07 -19.28
CA PHE A 198 5.05 -18.89 -18.06
C PHE A 198 3.73 -19.59 -17.73
N THR A 199 2.67 -19.33 -18.48
CA THR A 199 1.34 -19.91 -18.23
C THR A 199 0.51 -19.98 -19.50
N SER A 200 -0.45 -20.90 -19.53
CA SER A 200 -1.49 -20.93 -20.54
C SER A 200 -2.61 -19.94 -20.21
N TYR A 201 -3.32 -19.46 -21.22
CA TYR A 201 -4.46 -18.54 -21.10
C TYR A 201 -5.38 -18.69 -22.32
N ASP A 202 -6.62 -18.22 -22.21
CA ASP A 202 -7.56 -18.20 -23.33
C ASP A 202 -7.22 -17.06 -24.30
N GLN A 203 -6.66 -17.40 -25.46
CA GLN A 203 -6.30 -16.43 -26.50
C GLN A 203 -7.50 -15.75 -27.15
N SER A 204 -8.72 -16.30 -27.00
CA SER A 204 -9.95 -15.69 -27.51
C SER A 204 -10.51 -14.62 -26.57
N ASN A 205 -10.05 -14.59 -25.32
CA ASN A 205 -10.43 -13.60 -24.33
C ASN A 205 -9.48 -12.39 -24.41
N ASP A 206 -9.97 -11.24 -24.88
CA ASP A 206 -9.20 -9.99 -25.03
C ASP A 206 -8.52 -9.56 -23.71
N VAL A 207 -9.21 -9.73 -22.58
CA VAL A 207 -8.67 -9.37 -21.26
C VAL A 207 -7.48 -10.26 -20.90
N GLU A 208 -7.61 -11.57 -21.07
CA GLU A 208 -6.51 -12.52 -20.79
C GLU A 208 -5.35 -12.34 -21.76
N LEU A 209 -5.65 -12.11 -23.05
CA LEU A 209 -4.64 -11.83 -24.07
C LEU A 209 -3.80 -10.60 -23.70
N ARG A 210 -4.45 -9.48 -23.36
CA ARG A 210 -3.75 -8.22 -23.04
C ARG A 210 -3.05 -8.27 -21.69
N ILE A 211 -3.68 -8.83 -20.66
CA ILE A 211 -3.05 -8.88 -19.33
C ILE A 211 -1.84 -9.80 -19.30
N THR A 212 -1.83 -10.89 -20.07
CA THR A 212 -0.69 -11.81 -20.11
C THR A 212 0.44 -11.34 -21.03
N ASN A 213 0.13 -10.58 -22.09
CA ASN A 213 1.12 -10.15 -23.09
C ASN A 213 1.59 -8.69 -22.95
N GLU A 214 0.82 -7.82 -22.28
CA GLU A 214 1.07 -6.37 -22.29
C GLU A 214 1.10 -5.73 -20.89
N TYR A 215 0.94 -6.47 -19.81
CA TYR A 215 0.92 -5.90 -18.45
C TYR A 215 2.28 -5.98 -17.74
N ARG A 216 2.82 -7.21 -17.60
CA ARG A 216 4.01 -7.49 -16.81
C ARG A 216 4.95 -8.42 -17.56
N TYR A 217 6.23 -8.09 -17.54
CA TYR A 217 7.33 -8.91 -18.02
C TYR A 217 8.20 -9.31 -16.84
N LEU A 218 8.43 -10.60 -16.67
CA LEU A 218 9.22 -11.17 -15.60
C LEU A 218 10.62 -11.48 -16.13
N ILE A 219 11.64 -11.26 -15.31
CA ILE A 219 13.00 -11.71 -15.66
C ILE A 219 12.97 -13.22 -15.94
N SER A 220 13.37 -13.63 -17.14
CA SER A 220 13.47 -15.04 -17.53
C SER A 220 14.91 -15.53 -17.42
N GLU A 221 15.86 -14.68 -17.79
CA GLU A 221 17.27 -15.07 -17.87
C GLU A 221 18.22 -13.92 -17.49
N LYS A 222 19.35 -14.30 -16.87
CA LYS A 222 20.53 -13.44 -16.68
C LYS A 222 21.71 -14.14 -17.34
N ILE A 223 22.30 -13.52 -18.36
CA ILE A 223 23.29 -14.14 -19.26
C ILE A 223 24.57 -13.32 -19.26
N ASP A 224 25.71 -13.96 -18.98
CA ASP A 224 27.02 -13.32 -19.03
C ASP A 224 27.58 -13.19 -20.46
N THR A 225 28.75 -12.56 -20.60
CA THR A 225 29.41 -12.39 -21.90
C THR A 225 29.98 -13.68 -22.49
N LEU A 226 30.01 -14.77 -21.71
CA LEU A 226 30.47 -16.10 -22.12
C LEU A 226 29.29 -17.03 -22.49
N GLY A 227 28.05 -16.54 -22.39
CA GLY A 227 26.84 -17.30 -22.66
C GLY A 227 26.38 -18.21 -21.52
N LYS A 228 26.97 -18.08 -20.32
CA LYS A 228 26.45 -18.75 -19.11
C LYS A 228 25.21 -18.02 -18.64
N ALA A 229 24.20 -18.78 -18.21
CA ALA A 229 22.90 -18.25 -17.88
C ALA A 229 22.42 -18.69 -16.49
N VAL A 230 21.62 -17.83 -15.89
CA VAL A 230 20.71 -18.14 -14.77
C VAL A 230 19.30 -18.04 -15.32
N HIS A 231 18.50 -19.08 -15.14
CA HIS A 231 17.13 -19.16 -15.61
C HIS A 231 16.15 -19.02 -14.45
N TYR A 232 15.08 -18.27 -14.67
CA TYR A 232 14.00 -18.02 -13.71
C TYR A 232 12.72 -18.66 -14.24
N SER A 233 12.04 -19.41 -13.39
CA SER A 233 10.75 -20.06 -13.67
C SER A 233 9.70 -19.59 -12.68
N TYR A 234 8.45 -19.60 -13.13
CA TYR A 234 7.31 -19.06 -12.37
C TYR A 234 6.14 -20.02 -12.38
N GLU A 235 5.29 -19.89 -11.37
CA GLU A 235 3.96 -20.50 -11.29
C GLU A 235 2.92 -19.39 -11.24
N CYS A 236 1.89 -19.47 -12.09
CA CYS A 236 0.79 -18.51 -12.15
C CYS A 236 -0.51 -19.22 -11.75
N GLU A 237 -0.93 -19.05 -10.50
CA GLU A 237 -2.12 -19.74 -9.98
C GLU A 237 -3.42 -19.03 -10.41
N GLU A 238 -3.41 -17.70 -10.40
CA GLU A 238 -4.45 -16.87 -11.01
C GLU A 238 -3.77 -15.89 -11.97
N LEU A 239 -4.29 -15.74 -13.20
CA LEU A 239 -3.79 -14.71 -14.11
C LEU A 239 -4.08 -13.32 -13.50
N VAL A 240 -3.12 -12.42 -13.38
CA VAL A 240 -1.73 -12.39 -13.90
C VAL A 240 -0.69 -12.51 -12.76
N ALA A 241 -1.07 -13.13 -11.65
CA ALA A 241 -0.25 -13.28 -10.46
C ALA A 241 0.69 -14.50 -10.59
N CYS A 242 1.94 -14.23 -10.95
CA CYS A 242 2.98 -15.25 -11.14
C CYS A 242 4.10 -15.12 -10.12
N ARG A 243 4.32 -16.17 -9.32
CA ARG A 243 5.35 -16.22 -8.28
C ARG A 243 6.55 -17.04 -8.76
N PRO A 244 7.80 -16.68 -8.41
CA PRO A 244 8.97 -17.49 -8.75
C PRO A 244 8.82 -18.89 -8.17
N SER A 245 9.03 -19.93 -8.97
CA SER A 245 9.01 -21.33 -8.54
C SER A 245 10.41 -21.93 -8.48
N LYS A 246 11.30 -21.52 -9.39
CA LYS A 246 12.67 -22.01 -9.47
C LYS A 246 13.62 -20.98 -10.06
N VAL A 247 14.86 -20.97 -9.58
CA VAL A 247 16.01 -20.33 -10.23
C VAL A 247 17.13 -21.36 -10.39
N SER A 248 17.63 -21.55 -11.61
CA SER A 248 18.62 -22.60 -11.92
C SER A 248 19.79 -22.06 -12.75
N TYR A 249 20.99 -22.53 -12.46
CA TYR A 249 22.24 -22.19 -13.12
C TYR A 249 23.26 -23.33 -12.94
N ASP A 250 24.39 -23.29 -13.64
CA ASP A 250 25.36 -24.40 -13.66
C ASP A 250 25.81 -24.87 -12.27
N ALA A 251 26.03 -23.91 -11.35
CA ALA A 251 26.53 -24.22 -10.00
C ALA A 251 25.44 -24.58 -8.97
N GLY A 252 24.16 -24.27 -9.24
CA GLY A 252 23.11 -24.43 -8.24
C GLY A 252 21.67 -24.26 -8.74
N GLU A 253 20.75 -24.67 -7.87
CA GLU A 253 19.31 -24.57 -8.06
C GLU A 253 18.68 -24.03 -6.77
N VAL A 254 17.69 -23.17 -6.91
CA VAL A 254 16.91 -22.60 -5.80
C VAL A 254 15.43 -22.83 -6.11
N ASP A 255 14.74 -23.58 -5.26
CA ASP A 255 13.31 -23.86 -5.39
C ASP A 255 12.52 -23.08 -4.33
N PHE A 256 11.38 -22.53 -4.73
CA PHE A 256 10.51 -21.72 -3.89
C PHE A 256 9.21 -22.46 -3.62
N PHE A 257 8.85 -22.57 -2.34
CA PHE A 257 7.64 -23.26 -1.92
C PHE A 257 6.72 -22.34 -1.15
N TYR A 258 5.43 -22.41 -1.46
CA TYR A 258 4.43 -21.49 -0.97
C TYR A 258 3.35 -22.21 -0.16
N GLU A 259 2.76 -21.48 0.77
CA GLU A 259 1.60 -21.90 1.56
C GLU A 259 0.43 -20.93 1.32
N SER A 260 -0.80 -21.39 1.50
CA SER A 260 -1.97 -20.49 1.48
C SER A 260 -1.83 -19.44 2.58
N ARG A 261 -2.20 -18.20 2.28
CA ARG A 261 -2.19 -17.09 3.23
C ARG A 261 -3.61 -16.75 3.69
N PRO A 262 -3.83 -16.36 4.96
CA PRO A 262 -5.15 -15.93 5.44
C PRO A 262 -5.55 -14.54 4.92
N ASP A 263 -4.57 -13.70 4.59
CA ASP A 263 -4.70 -12.31 4.16
C ASP A 263 -4.51 -12.18 2.64
N VAL A 264 -5.46 -12.69 1.84
CA VAL A 264 -5.36 -12.64 0.37
C VAL A 264 -5.17 -11.20 -0.10
N VAL A 265 -4.08 -10.97 -0.85
CA VAL A 265 -3.77 -9.66 -1.40
C VAL A 265 -4.38 -9.55 -2.78
N SER A 266 -5.28 -8.58 -2.99
CA SER A 266 -5.81 -8.25 -4.31
C SER A 266 -5.24 -6.93 -4.82
N TYR A 267 -4.98 -6.84 -6.11
CA TYR A 267 -4.58 -5.60 -6.75
C TYR A 267 -5.21 -5.48 -8.14
N ALA A 268 -5.52 -4.24 -8.53
CA ALA A 268 -6.08 -3.95 -9.84
C ALA A 268 -4.98 -3.94 -10.90
N THR A 269 -5.29 -4.47 -12.08
CA THR A 269 -4.36 -4.56 -13.21
C THR A 269 -4.72 -3.61 -14.34
N GLY A 270 -5.87 -2.92 -14.24
CA GLY A 270 -6.47 -2.08 -15.28
C GLY A 270 -7.53 -2.80 -16.11
N LEU A 271 -7.43 -4.13 -16.28
CA LEU A 271 -8.42 -4.96 -16.99
C LEU A 271 -9.05 -6.05 -16.11
N SER A 272 -8.44 -6.38 -14.97
CA SER A 272 -8.97 -7.36 -14.02
C SER A 272 -8.48 -7.06 -12.59
N ILE A 273 -8.90 -7.91 -11.64
CA ILE A 273 -8.34 -7.94 -10.29
C ILE A 273 -7.52 -9.22 -10.16
N ALA A 274 -6.22 -9.06 -9.93
CA ALA A 274 -5.33 -10.18 -9.64
C ALA A 274 -5.27 -10.43 -8.13
N LYS A 275 -5.04 -11.69 -7.74
CA LYS A 275 -4.91 -12.08 -6.34
C LYS A 275 -3.63 -12.85 -6.09
N VAL A 276 -3.05 -12.58 -4.93
CA VAL A 276 -1.92 -13.33 -4.37
C VAL A 276 -2.48 -14.10 -3.18
N SER A 277 -2.83 -15.37 -3.41
CA SER A 277 -3.49 -16.25 -2.43
C SER A 277 -2.51 -17.08 -1.59
N ASN A 278 -1.22 -16.94 -1.85
CA ASN A 278 -0.17 -17.68 -1.19
C ASN A 278 0.99 -16.77 -0.78
N ARG A 279 1.75 -17.20 0.22
CA ARG A 279 2.98 -16.56 0.68
C ARG A 279 4.11 -17.58 0.72
N LEU A 280 5.35 -17.11 0.57
CA LEU A 280 6.54 -17.95 0.54
C LEU A 280 6.71 -18.63 1.91
N SER A 281 6.72 -19.95 1.93
CA SER A 281 6.85 -20.74 3.16
C SER A 281 8.30 -21.11 3.42
N TYR A 282 8.97 -21.66 2.39
CA TYR A 282 10.38 -22.03 2.47
C TYR A 282 11.07 -22.02 1.11
N VAL A 283 12.40 -21.97 1.14
CA VAL A 283 13.28 -22.02 -0.02
C VAL A 283 14.27 -23.16 0.16
N LEU A 284 14.49 -23.94 -0.90
CA LEU A 284 15.53 -24.98 -0.92
C LEU A 284 16.67 -24.53 -1.81
N VAL A 285 17.90 -24.61 -1.29
CA VAL A 285 19.11 -24.31 -2.06
C VAL A 285 19.87 -25.60 -2.29
N LYS A 286 20.08 -25.92 -3.56
CA LYS A 286 20.73 -27.15 -4.02
C LYS A 286 21.97 -26.83 -4.85
N SER A 287 22.91 -27.76 -4.86
CA SER A 287 24.04 -27.76 -5.78
C SER A 287 24.27 -29.17 -6.30
N ALA A 288 24.42 -29.32 -7.61
CA ALA A 288 24.45 -30.62 -8.30
C ALA A 288 23.27 -31.54 -7.93
N GLY A 289 22.07 -30.96 -7.78
CA GLY A 289 20.85 -31.68 -7.40
C GLY A 289 20.74 -32.09 -5.93
N VAL A 290 21.77 -31.83 -5.11
CA VAL A 290 21.81 -32.19 -3.69
C VAL A 290 21.46 -30.97 -2.84
N LEU A 291 20.58 -31.16 -1.85
CA LEU A 291 20.23 -30.13 -0.87
C LEU A 291 21.46 -29.68 -0.07
N ARG A 292 21.68 -28.37 0.00
CA ARG A 292 22.74 -27.77 0.80
C ARG A 292 22.18 -27.12 2.07
N ARG A 293 21.04 -26.45 1.93
CA ARG A 293 20.35 -25.77 3.01
C ARG A 293 18.91 -25.46 2.63
N ALA A 294 18.09 -25.21 3.62
CA ALA A 294 16.73 -24.71 3.46
C ALA A 294 16.54 -23.46 4.32
N TYR A 295 15.74 -22.51 3.83
CA TYR A 295 15.34 -21.32 4.57
C TYR A 295 13.85 -21.41 4.86
N VAL A 296 13.47 -21.46 6.14
CA VAL A 296 12.07 -21.57 6.57
C VAL A 296 11.60 -20.24 7.15
N ILE A 297 10.44 -19.79 6.68
CA ILE A 297 9.83 -18.52 7.07
C ILE A 297 8.64 -18.81 7.97
N SER A 298 8.56 -18.13 9.12
CA SER A 298 7.41 -18.21 10.02
C SER A 298 6.65 -16.90 10.03
N TYR A 299 5.35 -17.00 10.25
CA TYR A 299 4.42 -15.89 10.19
C TYR A 299 3.55 -15.79 11.44
N ALA A 300 3.13 -14.57 11.76
CA ALA A 300 2.00 -14.29 12.61
C ALA A 300 1.02 -13.37 11.87
N GLU A 301 -0.23 -13.33 12.32
CA GLU A 301 -1.20 -12.34 11.86
C GLU A 301 -1.06 -11.07 12.72
N SER A 302 -1.13 -9.91 12.08
CA SER A 302 -1.19 -8.61 12.74
C SER A 302 -2.54 -8.42 13.42
N SER A 303 -2.60 -8.21 14.74
CA SER A 303 -3.86 -7.87 15.40
C SER A 303 -4.45 -6.54 14.91
N ALA A 304 -3.58 -5.63 14.47
CA ALA A 304 -3.96 -4.29 14.05
C ALA A 304 -4.57 -4.25 12.64
N THR A 305 -4.09 -5.12 11.74
CA THR A 305 -4.40 -5.02 10.29
C THR A 305 -4.88 -6.33 9.67
N GLY A 306 -4.83 -7.46 10.39
CA GLY A 306 -5.13 -8.79 9.84
C GLY A 306 -4.09 -9.31 8.84
N ARG A 307 -2.97 -8.60 8.64
CA ARG A 307 -1.96 -8.94 7.63
C ARG A 307 -0.92 -9.90 8.17
N SER A 308 -0.37 -10.72 7.29
CA SER A 308 0.78 -11.58 7.57
C SER A 308 2.01 -10.74 7.93
N LEU A 309 2.69 -11.13 9.00
CA LEU A 309 3.97 -10.56 9.46
C LEU A 309 5.01 -11.66 9.53
N VAL A 310 6.18 -11.45 8.93
CA VAL A 310 7.29 -12.41 9.02
C VAL A 310 7.86 -12.35 10.43
N THR A 311 7.72 -13.39 11.24
CA THR A 311 8.22 -13.44 12.63
C THR A 311 9.60 -14.07 12.73
N SER A 312 9.96 -14.96 11.81
CA SER A 312 11.32 -15.48 11.75
C SER A 312 11.73 -15.98 10.37
N LEU A 313 13.04 -15.93 10.13
CA LEU A 313 13.73 -16.63 9.04
C LEU A 313 14.79 -17.56 9.66
N GLN A 314 14.70 -18.86 9.42
CA GLN A 314 15.62 -19.84 9.98
C GLN A 314 16.27 -20.69 8.89
N GLU A 315 17.61 -20.76 8.91
CA GLU A 315 18.35 -21.68 8.06
C GLU A 315 18.42 -23.08 8.70
N ILE A 316 18.19 -24.08 7.86
CA ILE A 316 18.26 -25.51 8.17
C ILE A 316 19.36 -26.12 7.28
N GLY A 317 20.19 -26.98 7.86
CA GLY A 317 21.29 -27.63 7.18
C GLY A 317 20.88 -28.59 6.07
N SER A 318 21.87 -29.23 5.44
CA SER A 318 21.67 -30.20 4.35
C SER A 318 20.90 -31.46 4.75
N ASP A 319 20.69 -31.68 6.05
CA ASP A 319 19.91 -32.78 6.62
C ASP A 319 18.40 -32.44 6.77
N ALA A 320 17.95 -31.29 6.26
CA ALA A 320 16.55 -30.90 6.29
C ALA A 320 15.66 -31.93 5.58
N LYS A 321 14.56 -32.31 6.22
CA LYS A 321 13.54 -33.21 5.67
C LYS A 321 12.19 -32.55 5.70
N PHE A 322 11.49 -32.63 4.56
CA PHE A 322 10.14 -32.10 4.38
C PHE A 322 9.17 -33.22 4.05
N GLU A 323 8.00 -33.20 4.68
CA GLU A 323 6.87 -34.10 4.38
C GLU A 323 5.60 -33.27 4.24
N GLY A 324 4.84 -33.47 3.16
CA GLY A 324 3.62 -32.68 2.91
C GLY A 324 3.85 -31.17 2.89
N GLY A 325 5.04 -30.71 2.48
CA GLY A 325 5.40 -29.29 2.46
C GLY A 325 5.76 -28.67 3.82
N ARG A 326 5.97 -29.48 4.87
CA ARG A 326 6.35 -29.00 6.20
C ARG A 326 7.70 -29.56 6.61
N LEU A 327 8.53 -28.74 7.27
CA LEU A 327 9.80 -29.19 7.85
C LEU A 327 9.52 -30.18 8.99
N VAL A 328 10.05 -31.40 8.89
CA VAL A 328 9.91 -32.47 9.89
C VAL A 328 11.17 -32.60 10.76
N SER A 329 12.36 -32.49 10.16
CA SER A 329 13.63 -32.58 10.88
C SER A 329 14.75 -31.84 10.13
N GLY A 330 15.87 -31.62 10.80
CA GLY A 330 17.05 -30.95 10.26
C GLY A 330 17.77 -30.13 11.32
N THR A 331 19.08 -30.01 11.18
CA THR A 331 19.94 -29.19 12.06
C THR A 331 19.70 -27.72 11.75
N ARG A 332 19.60 -26.88 12.79
CA ARG A 332 19.13 -25.49 12.65
C ARG A 332 20.19 -24.47 13.06
N MET A 333 20.37 -23.45 12.24
CA MET A 333 21.04 -22.22 12.67
C MET A 333 20.13 -21.40 13.60
N PRO A 334 20.69 -20.47 14.38
CA PRO A 334 19.90 -19.45 15.06
C PRO A 334 18.98 -18.73 14.07
N ALA A 335 17.73 -18.50 14.47
CA ALA A 335 16.77 -17.80 13.63
C ALA A 335 16.98 -16.29 13.72
N TYR A 336 16.81 -15.59 12.60
CA TYR A 336 16.47 -14.18 12.64
C TYR A 336 15.04 -14.06 13.17
N ALA A 337 14.83 -13.26 14.21
CA ALA A 337 13.53 -13.05 14.83
C ALA A 337 13.12 -11.59 14.69
N PHE A 338 11.86 -11.35 14.31
CA PHE A 338 11.30 -10.03 14.08
C PHE A 338 10.07 -9.80 14.94
N GLN A 339 9.95 -8.57 15.42
CA GLN A 339 8.80 -8.09 16.18
C GLN A 339 8.31 -6.79 15.57
N TYR A 340 7.01 -6.57 15.66
CA TYR A 340 6.33 -5.43 15.06
C TYR A 340 5.55 -4.71 16.13
N VAL A 341 5.45 -3.40 15.97
CA VAL A 341 4.50 -2.61 16.75
C VAL A 341 3.10 -3.04 16.32
N GLN A 342 2.34 -3.62 17.26
CA GLN A 342 0.94 -3.95 17.07
C GLN A 342 0.14 -3.07 18.00
N VAL A 343 -0.24 -1.90 17.50
CA VAL A 343 -1.24 -1.07 18.17
C VAL A 343 -2.56 -1.42 17.53
N ASP A 344 -3.46 -2.05 18.28
CA ASP A 344 -4.83 -2.22 17.83
C ASP A 344 -5.36 -0.84 17.37
N PRO A 345 -6.12 -0.76 16.26
CA PRO A 345 -6.83 0.44 15.85
C PRO A 345 -7.98 0.72 16.82
N PHE A 346 -7.68 0.84 18.12
CA PHE A 346 -8.50 1.68 18.96
C PHE A 346 -8.38 3.09 18.41
N PRO A 347 -9.47 3.89 18.45
CA PRO A 347 -9.39 5.28 18.07
C PRO A 347 -8.21 5.86 18.83
N VAL A 348 -7.21 6.33 18.08
CA VAL A 348 -6.14 7.15 18.61
C VAL A 348 -6.87 8.23 19.39
N ARG A 349 -6.82 8.14 20.73
CA ARG A 349 -6.97 9.34 21.53
C ARG A 349 -5.85 10.21 21.00
N VAL A 350 -6.23 11.31 20.35
CA VAL A 350 -5.33 12.40 19.99
C VAL A 350 -4.35 12.58 21.15
N ALA A 351 -3.06 12.80 20.87
CA ALA A 351 -1.90 12.58 21.77
C ALA A 351 -1.93 13.34 23.13
N ASP A 352 -3.02 14.05 23.40
CA ASP A 352 -3.39 14.91 24.50
C ASP A 352 -4.58 14.37 25.32
N GLY A 353 -5.20 13.25 24.93
CA GLY A 353 -6.23 12.55 25.72
C GLY A 353 -7.59 13.26 25.76
N LEU A 354 -7.74 14.34 25.00
CA LEU A 354 -8.97 15.12 24.89
C LEU A 354 -9.89 14.47 23.84
N ASP A 355 -11.15 14.28 24.19
CA ASP A 355 -12.18 14.05 23.19
C ASP A 355 -12.46 15.35 22.41
N ILE A 356 -13.32 15.26 21.39
CA ILE A 356 -13.69 16.43 20.55
C ILE A 356 -14.22 17.58 21.41
N GLU A 357 -14.91 17.28 22.52
CA GLU A 357 -15.40 18.27 23.48
C GLU A 357 -14.25 18.92 24.27
N GLY A 358 -13.27 18.14 24.72
CA GLY A 358 -12.07 18.64 25.39
C GLY A 358 -11.20 19.53 24.50
N LEU A 359 -11.08 19.21 23.20
CA LEU A 359 -10.37 20.06 22.23
C LEU A 359 -11.14 21.38 22.02
N TYR A 360 -12.47 21.33 21.99
CA TYR A 360 -13.33 22.50 21.89
C TYR A 360 -13.22 23.40 23.14
N GLU A 361 -13.24 22.83 24.35
CA GLU A 361 -13.08 23.59 25.59
C GLU A 361 -11.69 24.26 25.68
N GLN A 362 -10.64 23.59 25.24
CA GLN A 362 -9.28 24.12 25.28
C GLN A 362 -9.09 25.29 24.29
N LEU A 363 -9.71 25.22 23.11
CA LEU A 363 -9.62 26.26 22.08
C LEU A 363 -10.51 27.48 22.37
N TYR A 364 -11.70 27.30 22.97
CA TYR A 364 -12.72 28.36 23.07
C TYR A 364 -13.07 28.78 24.51
N GLY A 365 -12.65 28.01 25.51
CA GLY A 365 -13.09 28.18 26.89
C GLY A 365 -14.60 27.99 27.06
N ASN A 366 -15.09 28.14 28.29
CA ASN A 366 -16.46 27.81 28.73
C ASN A 366 -17.59 28.70 28.15
N ARG A 367 -17.39 29.36 26.99
CA ARG A 367 -18.33 30.33 26.40
C ARG A 367 -19.41 29.72 25.53
N TYR A 368 -19.28 28.46 25.12
CA TYR A 368 -20.28 27.75 24.31
C TYR A 368 -20.55 26.36 24.91
N LEU A 369 -21.62 26.26 25.72
CA LEU A 369 -21.99 25.07 26.49
C LEU A 369 -22.61 23.93 25.64
N ARG A 370 -22.62 24.06 24.31
CA ARG A 370 -22.95 22.99 23.37
C ARG A 370 -22.16 23.25 22.09
N PRO A 371 -21.47 22.26 21.51
CA PRO A 371 -21.08 22.37 20.12
C PRO A 371 -22.38 22.61 19.33
N PRO A 372 -22.48 23.68 18.52
CA PRO A 372 -23.59 23.75 17.57
C PRO A 372 -23.56 22.47 16.74
N GLU A 373 -24.70 22.05 16.17
CA GLU A 373 -24.81 20.85 15.31
C GLU A 373 -24.03 21.02 13.97
N GLU A 374 -22.95 21.78 13.98
CA GLU A 374 -22.23 22.35 12.86
C GLU A 374 -20.98 21.54 12.52
N PHE A 375 -20.67 21.60 11.24
CA PHE A 375 -19.87 20.65 10.47
C PHE A 375 -18.45 20.46 10.99
N PHE A 376 -18.07 19.21 11.20
CA PHE A 376 -16.69 18.77 11.34
C PHE A 376 -16.30 17.98 10.09
N ALA A 377 -15.27 18.46 9.39
CA ALA A 377 -14.57 17.64 8.41
C ALA A 377 -13.10 17.58 8.78
N PHE A 378 -12.44 16.49 8.42
CA PHE A 378 -11.01 16.31 8.62
C PHE A 378 -10.37 16.13 7.25
N GLY A 379 -9.21 16.75 7.04
CA GLY A 379 -8.44 16.59 5.80
C GLY A 379 -7.01 17.07 5.97
N ASP A 380 -6.13 16.58 5.12
CA ASP A 380 -4.72 16.95 5.09
C ASP A 380 -4.51 18.16 4.17
N PHE A 381 -4.64 19.36 4.76
CA PHE A 381 -4.57 20.61 4.02
C PHE A 381 -3.19 21.26 4.16
N GLY A 382 -2.44 21.32 3.07
CA GLY A 382 -1.12 21.96 3.00
C GLY A 382 0.03 20.97 2.86
N ASN A 383 1.28 21.45 2.90
CA ASN A 383 2.43 20.62 2.53
C ASN A 383 3.05 19.84 3.71
N ASP A 384 2.45 19.88 4.90
CA ASP A 384 3.00 19.35 6.15
C ASP A 384 2.48 17.95 6.54
N ARG A 385 1.53 17.43 5.76
CA ARG A 385 0.96 16.07 5.92
C ARG A 385 0.29 15.82 7.26
N GLN A 386 -0.38 16.83 7.79
CA GLN A 386 -1.08 16.74 9.07
C GLN A 386 -2.58 16.78 8.85
N LEU A 387 -3.30 15.84 9.48
CA LEU A 387 -4.76 15.85 9.50
C LEU A 387 -5.25 17.07 10.29
N ARG A 388 -6.06 17.91 9.65
CA ARG A 388 -6.60 19.13 10.25
C ARG A 388 -8.12 19.07 10.33
N VAL A 389 -8.66 19.64 11.40
CA VAL A 389 -10.11 19.85 11.55
C VAL A 389 -10.53 21.10 10.79
N ILE A 390 -11.62 20.99 10.04
CA ILE A 390 -12.41 22.11 9.51
C ILE A 390 -13.67 22.18 10.34
N VAL A 391 -13.82 23.28 11.10
CA VAL A 391 -15.06 23.62 11.79
C VAL A 391 -15.68 24.82 11.11
N GLY A 392 -16.94 24.74 10.70
CA GLY A 392 -17.69 25.93 10.26
C GLY A 392 -18.48 26.48 11.43
N ILE A 393 -18.09 27.63 12.00
CA ILE A 393 -18.86 28.33 13.05
C ILE A 393 -19.16 29.75 12.59
N ASP A 394 -20.43 30.12 12.46
CA ASP A 394 -20.84 31.49 12.09
C ASP A 394 -20.06 32.06 10.87
N GLY A 395 -19.77 31.20 9.90
CA GLY A 395 -19.00 31.54 8.69
C GLY A 395 -17.49 31.58 8.86
N THR A 396 -16.93 31.20 10.02
CA THR A 396 -15.49 31.10 10.29
C THR A 396 -15.02 29.66 10.19
N VAL A 397 -14.00 29.40 9.39
CA VAL A 397 -13.24 28.14 9.39
C VAL A 397 -12.06 28.30 10.36
N ILE A 398 -11.69 27.26 11.11
CA ILE A 398 -10.55 27.28 12.04
C ILE A 398 -9.80 25.95 11.92
N THR A 399 -8.46 25.99 11.84
CA THR A 399 -7.61 24.78 11.92
C THR A 399 -7.03 24.63 13.33
N GLY A 400 -6.96 23.39 13.83
CA GLY A 400 -6.48 23.05 15.18
C GLY A 400 -4.96 23.14 15.39
N GLU A 401 -4.33 24.25 15.03
CA GLU A 401 -2.93 24.54 15.40
C GLU A 401 -2.83 25.12 16.83
N ASP A 402 -1.63 25.10 17.43
CA ASP A 402 -1.28 25.92 18.61
C ASP A 402 -0.14 26.90 18.24
N PRO A 403 -0.38 28.23 18.21
CA PRO A 403 -1.66 28.87 18.51
C PRO A 403 -2.68 28.67 17.38
N PRO A 404 -3.98 28.58 17.72
CA PRO A 404 -5.04 28.42 16.73
C PRO A 404 -5.06 29.59 15.76
N ARG A 405 -4.91 29.30 14.47
CA ARG A 405 -5.01 30.32 13.42
C ARG A 405 -6.49 30.60 13.15
N VAL A 406 -6.95 31.77 13.62
CA VAL A 406 -8.30 32.29 13.38
C VAL A 406 -8.36 32.95 12.00
N PHE A 407 -9.23 32.46 11.11
CA PHE A 407 -9.46 33.07 9.81
C PHE A 407 -10.59 34.11 9.89
N TYR A 408 -10.28 35.40 9.87
CA TYR A 408 -11.30 36.44 9.80
C TYR A 408 -11.95 36.45 8.40
N THR A 409 -13.27 36.27 8.37
CA THR A 409 -14.05 36.38 7.16
C THR A 409 -14.39 37.84 6.85
N ALA A 410 -13.93 38.30 5.69
CA ALA A 410 -14.74 39.26 4.95
C ALA A 410 -15.89 38.48 4.28
N PRO A 411 -17.03 39.10 3.93
CA PRO A 411 -18.25 38.41 3.49
C PRO A 411 -18.14 37.44 2.28
N ASN A 412 -16.96 37.21 1.69
CA ASN A 412 -16.78 36.37 0.50
C ASN A 412 -15.39 35.65 0.41
N HIS A 413 -14.57 35.64 1.47
CA HIS A 413 -13.19 35.12 1.36
C HIS A 413 -12.71 34.37 2.62
N VAL A 414 -12.22 33.14 2.43
CA VAL A 414 -11.39 32.40 3.41
C VAL A 414 -9.94 32.51 2.95
N TYR A 415 -8.99 32.81 3.83
CA TYR A 415 -7.57 32.96 3.47
C TYR A 415 -6.75 31.83 4.06
N PHE A 416 -5.81 31.26 3.31
CA PHE A 416 -4.78 30.36 3.83
C PHE A 416 -3.49 31.15 4.02
N LEU A 417 -2.85 31.01 5.18
CA LEU A 417 -1.48 31.46 5.40
C LEU A 417 -0.54 30.29 5.09
N LYS A 418 0.14 30.37 3.94
CA LYS A 418 1.28 29.52 3.63
C LYS A 418 2.47 29.94 4.50
N ASP A 419 3.27 28.96 4.92
CA ASP A 419 4.43 29.16 5.79
C ASP A 419 5.35 30.30 5.32
N ASN A 420 5.66 31.19 6.27
CA ASN A 420 6.75 32.19 6.32
C ASN A 420 7.04 33.06 5.08
N HIS A 421 6.22 33.05 4.03
CA HIS A 421 6.38 33.93 2.87
C HIS A 421 5.08 34.68 2.54
N SER A 422 5.24 35.97 2.27
CA SER A 422 4.30 37.08 2.28
C SER A 422 3.13 37.06 1.26
N HIS A 423 2.63 35.89 0.85
CA HIS A 423 1.50 35.79 -0.07
C HIS A 423 0.34 34.97 0.52
N ARG A 424 -0.79 35.64 0.75
CA ARG A 424 -2.07 35.03 1.16
C ARG A 424 -2.70 34.37 -0.07
N LYS A 425 -3.06 33.07 -0.02
CA LYS A 425 -3.89 32.43 -1.06
C LYS A 425 -5.33 32.40 -0.54
N SER A 426 -6.26 33.07 -1.22
CA SER A 426 -7.68 33.09 -0.84
C SER A 426 -8.42 31.91 -1.46
N ILE A 427 -9.19 31.16 -0.67
CA ILE A 427 -10.27 30.31 -1.16
C ILE A 427 -11.60 31.04 -0.98
N ASN A 428 -12.35 31.18 -2.07
CA ASN A 428 -13.67 31.80 -2.03
C ASN A 428 -14.72 30.71 -1.77
N LEU A 429 -15.16 30.57 -0.52
CA LEU A 429 -16.37 29.82 -0.20
C LEU A 429 -17.56 30.77 -0.38
N TYR A 430 -18.44 30.49 -1.35
CA TYR A 430 -19.57 31.38 -1.64
C TYR A 430 -20.65 31.26 -0.57
N TRP A 431 -20.90 32.37 0.11
CA TRP A 431 -21.97 32.57 1.08
C TRP A 431 -23.29 32.85 0.36
N ASP A 432 -24.36 32.12 0.72
CA ASP A 432 -25.72 32.51 0.33
C ASP A 432 -26.33 33.34 1.46
N ASN A 433 -26.69 34.59 1.18
CA ASN A 433 -27.34 35.52 2.11
C ASN A 433 -28.77 35.12 2.52
N SER A 434 -29.20 33.90 2.22
CA SER A 434 -30.45 33.36 2.76
C SER A 434 -30.34 33.14 4.27
N SER A 435 -31.45 33.33 4.98
CA SER A 435 -31.59 33.26 6.45
C SER A 435 -31.33 31.88 7.08
N ASN A 436 -30.59 31.00 6.41
CA ASN A 436 -30.16 29.71 6.91
C ASN A 436 -28.78 29.33 6.33
N PRO A 437 -27.67 29.57 7.05
CA PRO A 437 -26.32 29.36 6.54
C PRO A 437 -25.92 27.87 6.64
N GLU A 438 -26.18 27.08 5.60
CA GLU A 438 -25.67 25.70 5.52
C GLU A 438 -24.90 25.49 4.21
N ILE A 439 -23.60 25.79 4.23
CA ILE A 439 -22.63 25.29 3.24
C ILE A 439 -22.09 23.96 3.78
N LYS A 440 -22.26 22.87 3.02
CA LYS A 440 -21.66 21.57 3.36
C LYS A 440 -20.48 21.34 2.43
N ALA A 441 -19.26 21.28 2.96
CA ALA A 441 -18.15 20.61 2.27
C ALA A 441 -18.56 19.14 2.16
N LYS A 442 -18.88 18.70 0.94
CA LYS A 442 -19.46 17.37 0.74
C LYS A 442 -18.42 16.39 0.22
N PHE A 443 -17.41 16.88 -0.51
CA PHE A 443 -16.39 16.06 -1.14
C PHE A 443 -15.02 16.53 -0.65
N ILE A 444 -14.24 15.60 -0.11
CA ILE A 444 -12.82 15.75 0.20
C ILE A 444 -12.12 14.55 -0.43
N ALA A 445 -11.20 14.81 -1.35
CA ALA A 445 -10.36 13.81 -2.00
C ALA A 445 -9.28 14.50 -2.85
N ASP A 446 -8.22 13.81 -3.25
CA ASP A 446 -7.22 14.34 -4.18
C ASP A 446 -7.75 14.26 -5.64
N PHE A 447 -8.35 15.33 -6.12
CA PHE A 447 -8.91 15.42 -7.47
C PHE A 447 -7.84 15.83 -8.50
N ASP A 448 -6.82 16.60 -8.12
CA ASP A 448 -5.79 17.10 -9.03
C ASP A 448 -4.50 16.26 -9.09
N GLY A 449 -4.31 15.37 -8.12
CA GLY A 449 -3.24 14.41 -8.05
C GLY A 449 -1.95 14.97 -7.47
N ASP A 450 -2.02 16.08 -6.74
CA ASP A 450 -0.87 16.67 -6.06
C ASP A 450 -0.55 15.99 -4.72
N GLY A 451 -1.38 15.03 -4.31
CA GLY A 451 -1.23 14.25 -3.09
C GLY A 451 -1.79 14.95 -1.84
N LEU A 452 -2.51 16.05 -1.99
CA LEU A 452 -3.21 16.76 -0.92
C LEU A 452 -4.73 16.66 -1.12
N ASP A 453 -5.47 16.86 -0.03
CA ASP A 453 -6.92 16.81 -0.09
C ASP A 453 -7.51 18.08 -0.73
N ASP A 454 -8.18 17.89 -1.86
CA ASP A 454 -9.02 18.91 -2.50
C ASP A 454 -10.44 18.87 -1.92
N PHE A 455 -11.21 19.94 -2.12
CA PHE A 455 -12.61 19.92 -1.68
C PHE A 455 -13.57 20.59 -2.64
N ILE A 456 -14.82 20.12 -2.62
CA ILE A 456 -15.92 20.68 -3.37
C ILE A 456 -17.13 20.84 -2.42
N SER A 457 -17.70 22.04 -2.40
CA SER A 457 -18.77 22.43 -1.47
C SER A 457 -20.12 22.61 -2.17
N THR A 458 -21.21 22.33 -1.45
CA THR A 458 -22.59 22.38 -1.95
C THR A 458 -23.53 23.10 -0.97
N LYS A 459 -24.58 23.75 -1.49
CA LYS A 459 -25.74 24.22 -0.70
C LYS A 459 -26.59 23.04 -0.27
N ARG A 460 -27.40 23.23 0.78
CA ARG A 460 -28.51 22.33 1.15
C ARG A 460 -29.49 22.04 0.00
N SER A 461 -29.63 22.97 -0.95
CA SER A 461 -30.44 22.80 -2.17
C SER A 461 -29.82 21.85 -3.21
N GLY A 462 -28.60 21.34 -2.99
CA GLY A 462 -27.89 20.51 -3.96
C GLY A 462 -27.27 21.32 -5.11
N GLN A 463 -26.98 22.61 -4.89
CA GLN A 463 -26.25 23.44 -5.84
C GLN A 463 -24.77 23.53 -5.42
N LEU A 464 -23.83 23.42 -6.37
CA LEU A 464 -22.41 23.64 -6.09
C LEU A 464 -22.15 25.10 -5.69
N THR A 465 -21.28 25.30 -4.69
CA THR A 465 -20.97 26.61 -4.10
C THR A 465 -19.52 26.98 -4.15
N GLY A 466 -18.60 26.02 -4.24
CA GLY A 466 -17.18 26.29 -4.21
C GLY A 466 -16.40 25.04 -4.54
N GLN A 467 -15.25 25.21 -5.16
CA GLN A 467 -14.30 24.14 -5.41
C GLN A 467 -12.92 24.68 -5.04
N TYR A 468 -12.14 23.82 -4.41
CA TYR A 468 -10.75 24.07 -4.12
C TYR A 468 -9.90 22.89 -4.55
N TYR A 469 -8.85 23.20 -5.28
CA TYR A 469 -7.85 22.25 -5.73
C TYR A 469 -6.48 22.76 -5.30
N SER A 470 -5.72 22.01 -4.50
CA SER A 470 -4.46 22.43 -3.89
C SER A 470 -3.39 22.74 -4.93
N GLY A 471 -3.30 21.91 -5.96
CA GLY A 471 -2.33 21.94 -7.04
C GLY A 471 -2.81 22.67 -8.30
N SER A 472 -4.12 22.74 -8.53
CA SER A 472 -4.66 23.36 -9.75
C SER A 472 -4.72 24.88 -9.68
N THR A 473 -4.40 25.53 -10.80
CA THR A 473 -4.63 26.98 -10.98
C THR A 473 -6.10 27.31 -11.21
N GLN A 474 -6.92 26.32 -11.61
CA GLN A 474 -8.34 26.49 -11.88
C GLN A 474 -9.15 25.94 -10.71
N GLN A 475 -9.93 26.82 -10.08
CA GLN A 475 -10.72 26.53 -8.87
C GLN A 475 -12.22 26.35 -9.20
N SER A 476 -12.52 26.02 -10.45
CA SER A 476 -13.88 25.86 -10.97
C SER A 476 -13.86 24.86 -12.12
N TRP A 477 -13.81 23.59 -11.78
CA TRP A 477 -13.90 22.49 -12.71
C TRP A 477 -15.36 22.20 -13.07
N SER A 478 -15.57 21.96 -14.35
CA SER A 478 -16.91 21.73 -14.90
C SER A 478 -17.35 20.26 -14.77
N ASN A 479 -18.62 20.01 -15.06
CA ASN A 479 -19.27 18.69 -15.12
C ASN A 479 -19.42 17.92 -13.80
N VAL A 480 -18.90 18.38 -12.67
CA VAL A 480 -19.21 17.80 -11.35
C VAL A 480 -20.63 18.19 -10.88
N SER A 481 -21.30 17.30 -10.15
CA SER A 481 -22.61 17.50 -9.55
C SER A 481 -22.52 17.55 -8.03
N ALA A 482 -23.42 18.30 -7.39
CA ALA A 482 -23.55 18.33 -5.95
C ALA A 482 -24.02 16.99 -5.33
N THR A 483 -24.50 16.06 -6.15
CA THR A 483 -24.92 14.71 -5.73
C THR A 483 -23.86 13.65 -6.00
N ASP A 484 -22.71 14.01 -6.57
CA ASP A 484 -21.62 13.07 -6.78
C ASP A 484 -21.03 12.59 -5.44
N ILE A 485 -20.19 11.56 -5.48
CA ILE A 485 -19.34 11.12 -4.37
C ILE A 485 -17.92 10.91 -4.91
N PRO A 486 -16.88 11.30 -4.16
CA PRO A 486 -15.50 11.08 -4.58
C PRO A 486 -15.18 9.58 -4.53
N LYS A 487 -14.65 9.06 -5.63
CA LYS A 487 -14.16 7.69 -5.71
C LYS A 487 -13.24 7.58 -6.91
N ASP A 488 -12.03 7.06 -6.76
CA ASP A 488 -11.24 6.63 -7.92
C ASP A 488 -11.92 5.39 -8.54
N VAL A 489 -12.60 5.56 -9.68
CA VAL A 489 -13.31 4.46 -10.34
C VAL A 489 -12.55 3.90 -11.54
N ASN A 490 -11.52 4.59 -12.00
CA ASN A 490 -10.73 4.18 -13.15
C ASN A 490 -9.32 3.69 -12.77
N GLY A 491 -8.95 3.83 -11.48
CA GLY A 491 -7.68 3.43 -10.90
C GLY A 491 -6.51 4.30 -11.32
N ASP A 492 -6.73 5.51 -11.82
CA ASP A 492 -5.68 6.40 -12.32
C ASP A 492 -5.00 7.23 -11.21
N GLY A 493 -5.43 7.02 -9.97
CA GLY A 493 -4.88 7.66 -8.78
C GLY A 493 -5.51 9.02 -8.48
N LEU A 494 -6.45 9.48 -9.31
CA LEU A 494 -7.29 10.64 -8.99
C LEU A 494 -8.61 10.21 -8.39
N ALA A 495 -9.14 11.05 -7.52
CA ALA A 495 -10.54 10.95 -7.18
C ALA A 495 -11.41 11.32 -8.40
N ASP A 496 -12.35 10.43 -8.76
CA ASP A 496 -13.40 10.72 -9.72
C ASP A 496 -14.69 11.13 -9.01
N ALA A 497 -15.64 11.69 -9.76
CA ALA A 497 -16.95 12.07 -9.25
C ALA A 497 -18.02 11.08 -9.73
N VAL A 498 -18.62 10.32 -8.81
CA VAL A 498 -19.62 9.30 -9.15
C VAL A 498 -21.01 9.70 -8.69
N ASN A 499 -21.98 9.65 -9.59
CA ASN A 499 -23.39 9.83 -9.26
C ASN A 499 -24.12 8.48 -9.26
N ILE A 500 -24.88 8.21 -8.22
CA ILE A 500 -25.78 7.05 -8.16
C ILE A 500 -27.21 7.58 -8.14
N THR A 501 -27.94 7.37 -9.24
CA THR A 501 -29.36 7.71 -9.34
C THR A 501 -30.19 6.44 -9.40
N TYR A 502 -31.35 6.40 -8.76
CA TYR A 502 -32.29 5.29 -8.92
C TYR A 502 -33.29 5.63 -10.03
N GLY A 503 -33.33 4.83 -11.09
CA GLY A 503 -34.17 5.08 -12.27
C GLY A 503 -34.47 3.80 -13.05
N ALA A 504 -35.36 3.88 -14.04
CA ALA A 504 -35.61 2.73 -14.93
C ALA A 504 -34.52 2.67 -16.01
N VAL A 505 -33.65 1.66 -15.95
CA VAL A 505 -32.73 1.33 -17.06
C VAL A 505 -33.46 0.31 -17.94
N ASN A 506 -33.74 0.65 -19.19
CA ASN A 506 -34.48 -0.21 -20.13
C ASN A 506 -35.83 -0.73 -19.59
N GLY A 507 -36.54 0.10 -18.81
CA GLY A 507 -37.86 -0.26 -18.25
C GLY A 507 -37.82 -1.13 -16.98
N SER A 508 -36.64 -1.52 -16.48
CA SER A 508 -36.50 -2.18 -15.17
C SER A 508 -35.95 -1.19 -14.13
N PRO A 509 -36.57 -1.07 -12.94
CA PRO A 509 -36.05 -0.21 -11.88
C PRO A 509 -34.70 -0.72 -11.39
N GLY A 510 -33.67 0.13 -11.44
CA GLY A 510 -32.32 -0.19 -11.01
C GLY A 510 -31.47 1.07 -10.74
N PRO A 511 -30.31 0.93 -10.10
CA PRO A 511 -29.36 2.04 -9.97
C PRO A 511 -28.73 2.35 -11.35
N ASN A 512 -28.67 3.62 -11.70
CA ASN A 512 -27.94 4.17 -12.82
C ASN A 512 -26.67 4.86 -12.28
N PHE A 513 -25.52 4.45 -12.82
CA PHE A 513 -24.20 4.92 -12.41
C PHE A 513 -23.63 5.86 -13.46
N VAL A 514 -23.40 7.11 -13.08
CA VAL A 514 -22.70 8.07 -13.93
C VAL A 514 -21.39 8.44 -13.25
N ALA A 515 -20.28 7.92 -13.76
CA ALA A 515 -18.96 8.36 -13.34
C ALA A 515 -18.51 9.55 -14.18
N ARG A 516 -17.73 10.44 -13.59
CA ARG A 516 -17.05 11.52 -14.29
C ARG A 516 -15.61 11.49 -13.85
N LEU A 517 -14.73 11.24 -14.81
CA LEU A 517 -13.33 11.01 -14.53
C LEU A 517 -12.62 12.34 -14.34
N SER A 518 -11.89 12.50 -13.24
CA SER A 518 -11.05 13.69 -13.10
C SER A 518 -9.96 13.67 -14.17
N ASN A 519 -9.69 14.82 -14.79
CA ASN A 519 -8.51 14.99 -15.65
C ASN A 519 -7.32 15.61 -14.91
N GLY A 520 -7.50 15.92 -13.62
CA GLY A 520 -6.49 16.51 -12.77
C GLY A 520 -6.11 17.96 -13.12
N ALA A 521 -6.88 18.63 -13.96
CA ALA A 521 -6.54 19.95 -14.49
C ALA A 521 -7.68 20.97 -14.34
N ASP A 522 -8.82 20.69 -14.97
CA ASP A 522 -9.88 21.70 -15.17
C ASP A 522 -11.31 21.16 -15.33
N ALA A 523 -11.50 19.84 -15.42
CA ALA A 523 -12.82 19.27 -15.67
C ALA A 523 -12.93 17.81 -15.23
N PHE A 524 -14.18 17.36 -15.10
CA PHE A 524 -14.49 15.94 -15.06
C PHE A 524 -15.09 15.49 -16.40
N GLU A 525 -14.58 14.39 -16.97
CA GLU A 525 -15.07 13.83 -18.22
C GLU A 525 -16.17 12.79 -17.95
N PRO A 526 -17.42 13.01 -18.42
CA PRO A 526 -18.51 12.07 -18.17
C PRO A 526 -18.26 10.72 -18.86
N LYS A 527 -18.38 9.64 -18.10
CA LYS A 527 -18.28 8.26 -18.58
C LYS A 527 -19.48 7.45 -18.08
N SER A 528 -20.29 6.96 -19.01
CA SER A 528 -21.34 5.99 -18.69
C SER A 528 -20.65 4.68 -18.31
N LEU A 529 -20.90 4.23 -17.08
CA LEU A 529 -20.59 2.88 -16.65
C LEU A 529 -21.87 2.07 -16.85
N ILE A 530 -21.78 0.98 -17.62
CA ILE A 530 -22.91 0.09 -17.90
C ILE A 530 -23.27 -0.70 -16.65
#